data_AF-A0A109N090-F1
#
_entry.id   AF-A0A109N090-F1
#
_cell.length_a   1.000
_cell.length_b   1.000
_cell.length_c   1.000
_cell.angle_alpha   90.00
_cell.angle_beta   90.00
_cell.angle_gamma   90.00
#
_symmetry.space_group_name_H-M   'P 1'
#
loop_
_entity.id
_entity.type
_entity.pdbx_description
1 polymer ?
#
loop_
_entity_poly.entity_id
_entity_poly.type
_entity_poly.pdbx_seq_one_letter_code
_entity_poly.pdbx_strand_id
1 'polypeptide(L)'
;MKKLDLLKYAVLVLSLFVSYQAVEAHDKNFQVDGTYISTKRDVTGDQKIDIIQVHGLPYKAGSKFLKQIELIVESDRRTISVPLEAGYDPELKVADLNNDGLQDILVTVLMEGKDRLITSRAYTFKDGKVHELDMPPSVPVTAQFLDGYKAKISIEGQKPVVMDIRSRKKEYDDLGIYQDGKLNEPTELLVNPYTTLDIKSVFGKRKRLIGIQKVNGADERDPLLEIQSVWTYENEWKLVKAKVKEIKANKQTRR
;
A
#
# COMPACT_ATOMS: atom_id res chain seq x y z
N MET A 1 61.38 15.29 -7.59
CA MET A 1 60.01 15.01 -8.08
C MET A 1 59.85 15.63 -9.45
N LYS A 2 59.65 14.82 -10.48
CA LYS A 2 59.64 15.28 -11.87
C LYS A 2 58.33 16.01 -12.15
N LYS A 3 58.35 17.10 -12.92
CA LYS A 3 57.17 17.93 -13.28
C LYS A 3 55.95 17.10 -13.73
N LEU A 4 56.19 15.91 -14.27
CA LEU A 4 55.16 14.95 -14.69
C LEU A 4 54.34 14.37 -13.53
N ASP A 5 54.93 14.16 -12.36
CA ASP A 5 54.21 13.63 -11.19
C ASP A 5 53.32 14.70 -10.59
N LEU A 6 53.78 15.95 -10.54
CA LEU A 6 52.99 17.10 -10.09
C LEU A 6 51.76 17.32 -10.99
N LEU A 7 51.91 17.13 -12.30
CA LEU A 7 50.81 17.22 -13.26
C LEU A 7 49.76 16.12 -13.04
N LYS A 8 50.18 14.88 -12.73
CA LYS A 8 49.27 13.78 -12.41
C LYS A 8 48.46 14.04 -11.15
N TYR A 9 49.09 14.55 -10.09
CA TYR A 9 48.39 14.93 -8.86
C TYR A 9 47.42 16.09 -9.09
N ALA A 10 47.82 17.09 -9.89
CA ALA A 10 46.93 18.20 -10.25
C ALA A 10 45.69 17.72 -11.01
N VAL A 11 45.85 16.79 -11.98
CA VAL A 11 44.72 16.20 -12.72
C VAL A 11 43.82 15.37 -11.81
N LEU A 12 44.38 14.58 -10.88
CA LEU A 12 43.61 13.80 -9.91
C LEU A 12 42.78 14.70 -8.99
N VAL A 13 43.38 15.77 -8.44
CA VAL A 13 42.67 16.73 -7.59
C VAL A 13 41.59 17.46 -8.38
N LEU A 14 41.87 17.89 -9.61
CA LEU A 14 40.86 18.53 -10.47
C LEU A 14 39.69 17.59 -10.77
N SER A 15 39.96 16.30 -11.01
CA SER A 15 38.91 15.29 -11.24
C SER A 15 38.01 15.07 -10.03
N LEU A 16 38.58 15.14 -8.81
CA LEU A 16 37.81 15.07 -7.56
C LEU A 16 36.90 16.30 -7.41
N PHE A 17 37.40 17.50 -7.72
CA PHE A 17 36.58 18.73 -7.69
C PHE A 17 35.45 18.71 -8.73
N VAL A 18 35.71 18.24 -9.95
CA VAL A 18 34.66 18.11 -10.99
C VAL A 18 33.62 17.08 -10.57
N SER A 19 34.03 15.95 -9.97
CA SER A 19 33.10 14.96 -9.45
C SER A 19 32.24 15.49 -8.30
N TYR A 20 32.84 16.30 -7.40
CA TYR A 20 32.11 16.93 -6.29
C TYR A 20 31.07 17.94 -6.78
N GLN A 21 31.43 18.77 -7.77
CA GLN A 21 30.50 19.72 -8.38
C GLN A 21 29.41 19.05 -9.21
N ALA A 22 29.68 17.90 -9.84
CA ALA A 22 28.67 17.11 -10.54
C ALA A 22 27.67 16.44 -9.56
N VAL A 23 28.15 15.97 -8.41
CA VAL A 23 27.30 15.48 -7.30
C VAL A 23 26.45 16.63 -6.75
N GLU A 24 27.02 17.81 -6.48
CA GLU A 24 26.26 18.99 -6.05
C GLU A 24 25.26 19.49 -7.11
N ALA A 25 25.59 19.43 -8.41
CA ALA A 25 24.70 19.89 -9.48
C ALA A 25 23.50 18.95 -9.69
N HIS A 26 23.64 17.66 -9.37
CA HIS A 26 22.53 16.72 -9.34
C HIS A 26 21.55 17.02 -8.18
N ASP A 27 22.00 17.68 -7.10
CA ASP A 27 21.21 18.01 -5.92
C ASP A 27 20.56 19.41 -5.94
N LYS A 28 20.89 20.29 -6.91
CA LYS A 28 20.51 21.72 -6.86
C LYS A 28 19.04 22.05 -7.12
N ASN A 29 18.18 21.05 -7.38
CA ASN A 29 16.72 21.22 -7.41
C ASN A 29 15.99 20.52 -6.24
N PHE A 30 16.72 20.08 -5.20
CA PHE A 30 16.12 19.35 -4.09
C PHE A 30 15.31 20.29 -3.19
N GLN A 31 13.98 20.33 -3.38
CA GLN A 31 13.08 20.90 -2.39
C GLN A 31 12.93 19.92 -1.21
N VAL A 32 13.59 20.24 -0.10
CA VAL A 32 13.69 19.41 1.13
C VAL A 32 12.35 19.26 1.89
N ASP A 33 11.24 19.81 1.40
CA ASP A 33 9.94 19.75 2.08
C ASP A 33 9.10 18.50 1.72
N GLY A 34 9.63 17.58 0.91
CA GLY A 34 8.93 16.39 0.41
C GLY A 34 9.26 15.06 1.08
N THR A 35 8.52 14.02 0.69
CA THR A 35 8.86 12.63 1.04
C THR A 35 9.85 12.08 0.02
N TYR A 36 10.90 11.41 0.50
CA TYR A 36 11.88 10.72 -0.32
C TYR A 36 12.16 9.33 0.27
N ILE A 37 11.91 8.29 -0.52
CA ILE A 37 12.18 6.90 -0.18
C ILE A 37 13.06 6.33 -1.27
N SER A 38 14.09 5.58 -0.92
CA SER A 38 15.03 5.01 -1.89
C SER A 38 15.47 3.61 -1.50
N THR A 39 15.56 2.73 -2.49
CA THR A 39 16.13 1.38 -2.35
C THR A 39 16.89 0.99 -3.61
N LYS A 40 17.63 -0.11 -3.53
CA LYS A 40 18.49 -0.60 -4.62
C LYS A 40 18.26 -2.08 -4.88
N ARG A 41 17.93 -2.43 -6.11
CA ARG A 41 17.68 -3.81 -6.54
C ARG A 41 17.74 -3.90 -8.06
N ASP A 42 18.10 -5.05 -8.60
CA ASP A 42 17.83 -5.36 -10.02
C ASP A 42 16.32 -5.60 -10.19
N VAL A 43 15.65 -4.70 -10.90
CA VAL A 43 14.23 -4.79 -11.27
C VAL A 43 14.04 -4.78 -12.80
N THR A 44 15.11 -4.63 -13.57
CA THR A 44 15.08 -4.63 -15.04
C THR A 44 15.49 -5.97 -15.65
N GLY A 45 16.20 -6.81 -14.89
CA GLY A 45 16.62 -8.17 -15.27
C GLY A 45 17.97 -8.22 -15.97
N ASP A 46 18.74 -7.13 -15.96
CA ASP A 46 20.04 -7.03 -16.61
C ASP A 46 21.23 -7.42 -15.69
N GLN A 47 20.94 -7.89 -14.47
CA GLN A 47 21.89 -8.25 -13.42
C GLN A 47 22.69 -7.07 -12.86
N LYS A 48 22.27 -5.84 -13.12
CA LYS A 48 22.83 -4.63 -12.52
C LYS A 48 21.88 -4.08 -11.47
N ILE A 49 22.44 -3.32 -10.54
CA ILE A 49 21.68 -2.72 -9.46
C ILE A 49 21.05 -1.42 -9.95
N ASP A 50 19.72 -1.37 -9.94
CA ASP A 50 18.93 -0.19 -10.23
C ASP A 50 18.68 0.64 -8.94
N ILE A 51 18.41 1.93 -9.11
CA ILE A 51 17.97 2.83 -8.04
C ILE A 51 16.47 3.04 -8.18
N ILE A 52 15.73 2.80 -7.10
CA ILE A 52 14.27 2.88 -7.08
C ILE A 52 13.89 3.91 -6.02
N GLN A 53 13.15 4.93 -6.42
CA GLN A 53 12.81 6.06 -5.58
C GLN A 53 11.31 6.35 -5.60
N VAL A 54 10.78 6.80 -4.47
CA VAL A 54 9.45 7.42 -4.43
C VAL A 54 9.61 8.84 -3.92
N HIS A 55 9.20 9.80 -4.74
CA HIS A 55 9.21 11.23 -4.44
C HIS A 55 7.79 11.70 -4.15
N GLY A 56 7.63 12.52 -3.12
CA GLY A 56 6.36 13.12 -2.73
C GLY A 56 6.48 14.63 -2.62
N LEU A 57 5.66 15.37 -3.36
CA LEU A 57 5.57 16.82 -3.24
C LEU A 57 4.41 17.20 -2.31
N PRO A 58 4.65 17.89 -1.20
CA PRO A 58 3.60 18.27 -0.26
C PRO A 58 2.66 19.30 -0.88
N TYR A 59 1.42 19.35 -0.41
CA TYR A 59 0.45 20.35 -0.86
C TYR A 59 0.90 21.79 -0.58
N LYS A 60 1.52 21.99 0.60
CA LYS A 60 2.19 23.21 1.05
C LYS A 60 3.33 22.84 2.00
N ALA A 61 4.28 23.75 2.23
CA ALA A 61 5.36 23.55 3.20
C ALA A 61 4.83 23.02 4.55
N GLY A 62 5.44 21.93 5.05
CA GLY A 62 5.04 21.24 6.28
C GLY A 62 3.77 20.36 6.19
N SER A 63 3.10 20.26 5.03
CA SER A 63 1.94 19.37 4.86
C SER A 63 2.38 17.91 4.76
N LYS A 64 1.70 17.02 5.49
CA LYS A 64 1.86 15.56 5.30
C LYS A 64 1.17 15.04 4.05
N PHE A 65 0.11 15.73 3.59
CA PHE A 65 -0.56 15.37 2.36
C PHE A 65 0.33 15.74 1.18
N LEU A 66 0.61 14.75 0.34
CA LEU A 66 1.38 14.85 -0.88
C LEU A 66 0.42 14.99 -2.05
N LYS A 67 0.48 16.13 -2.74
CA LYS A 67 -0.37 16.42 -3.91
C LYS A 67 0.12 15.72 -5.18
N GLN A 68 1.39 15.31 -5.20
CA GLN A 68 2.01 14.55 -6.28
C GLN A 68 2.94 13.52 -5.65
N ILE A 69 2.85 12.28 -6.13
CA ILE A 69 3.75 11.20 -5.77
C ILE A 69 4.24 10.57 -7.08
N GLU A 70 5.54 10.27 -7.16
CA GLU A 70 6.15 9.70 -8.36
C GLU A 70 7.08 8.55 -7.97
N LEU A 71 6.94 7.40 -8.63
CA LEU A 71 7.89 6.30 -8.60
C LEU A 71 8.91 6.52 -9.72
N ILE A 72 10.19 6.49 -9.38
CA ILE A 72 11.30 6.68 -10.32
C ILE A 72 12.21 5.45 -10.25
N VAL A 73 12.54 4.90 -11.41
CA VAL A 73 13.51 3.81 -11.57
C VAL A 73 14.63 4.28 -12.48
N GLU A 74 15.85 4.28 -11.95
CA GLU A 74 17.08 4.60 -12.69
C GLU A 74 17.89 3.33 -12.94
N SER A 75 18.11 3.01 -14.20
CA SER A 75 18.85 1.83 -14.66
C SER A 75 19.65 2.18 -15.91
N ASP A 76 20.97 1.93 -15.91
CA ASP A 76 21.80 2.04 -17.11
C ASP A 76 21.65 3.36 -17.91
N ARG A 77 21.64 4.50 -17.19
CA ARG A 77 21.42 5.87 -17.73
C ARG A 77 20.02 6.13 -18.31
N ARG A 78 19.07 5.24 -18.06
CA ARG A 78 17.66 5.44 -18.33
C ARG A 78 16.96 5.74 -17.01
N THR A 79 16.03 6.67 -17.05
CA THR A 79 15.16 7.01 -15.93
C THR A 79 13.72 6.83 -16.42
N ILE A 80 12.95 6.03 -15.70
CA ILE A 80 11.52 5.84 -15.95
C ILE A 80 10.77 6.37 -14.75
N SER A 81 9.83 7.26 -14.99
CA SER A 81 8.98 7.84 -13.96
C SER A 81 7.52 7.42 -14.16
N VAL A 82 6.85 7.09 -13.05
CA VAL A 82 5.45 6.68 -13.02
C VAL A 82 4.70 7.58 -12.01
N PRO A 83 3.72 8.38 -12.45
CA PRO A 83 2.91 9.16 -11.54
C PRO A 83 2.00 8.24 -10.72
N LEU A 84 1.90 8.51 -9.42
CA LEU A 84 1.06 7.77 -8.47
C LEU A 84 -0.02 8.70 -7.89
N GLU A 85 -1.02 8.11 -7.23
CA GLU A 85 -2.08 8.90 -6.60
C GLU A 85 -1.55 9.78 -5.46
N ALA A 86 -2.16 10.96 -5.31
CA ALA A 86 -1.95 11.83 -4.16
C ALA A 86 -2.42 11.16 -2.86
N GLY A 87 -1.75 11.45 -1.75
CA GLY A 87 -2.06 10.82 -0.48
C GLY A 87 -1.03 11.12 0.61
N TYR A 88 -0.94 10.21 1.58
CA TYR A 88 -0.05 10.31 2.73
C TYR A 88 0.88 9.09 2.79
N ASP A 89 2.02 9.29 3.44
CA ASP A 89 2.92 8.23 3.91
C ASP A 89 3.12 7.09 2.88
N PRO A 90 3.66 7.37 1.67
CA PRO A 90 3.90 6.34 0.69
C PRO A 90 4.88 5.28 1.25
N GLU A 91 4.68 4.03 0.88
CA GLU A 91 5.58 2.93 1.19
C GLU A 91 6.07 2.26 -0.09
N LEU A 92 7.36 1.93 -0.14
CA LEU A 92 8.00 1.24 -1.25
C LEU A 92 8.48 -0.14 -0.80
N LYS A 93 8.06 -1.20 -1.49
CA LYS A 93 8.51 -2.58 -1.27
C LYS A 93 8.89 -3.24 -2.59
N VAL A 94 9.85 -4.16 -2.53
CA VAL A 94 10.38 -4.87 -3.70
C VAL A 94 10.29 -6.37 -3.47
N ALA A 95 9.66 -7.08 -4.40
CA ALA A 95 9.51 -8.54 -4.37
C ALA A 95 9.11 -9.06 -5.75
N ASP A 96 9.44 -10.30 -6.05
CA ASP A 96 8.84 -11.04 -7.16
C ASP A 96 7.36 -11.35 -6.83
N LEU A 97 6.44 -10.62 -7.46
CA LEU A 97 4.99 -10.69 -7.19
C LEU A 97 4.27 -11.61 -8.18
N ASN A 98 4.71 -11.60 -9.44
CA ASN A 98 4.13 -12.42 -10.51
C ASN A 98 4.81 -13.80 -10.67
N ASN A 99 5.81 -14.11 -9.85
CA ASN A 99 6.59 -15.36 -9.85
C ASN A 99 7.33 -15.64 -11.17
N ASP A 100 7.78 -14.60 -11.87
CA ASP A 100 8.59 -14.75 -13.09
C ASP A 100 10.12 -14.75 -12.83
N GLY A 101 10.52 -14.57 -11.56
CA GLY A 101 11.90 -14.57 -11.11
C GLY A 101 12.55 -13.18 -11.06
N LEU A 102 11.93 -12.16 -11.65
CA LEU A 102 12.36 -10.77 -11.56
C LEU A 102 11.71 -10.09 -10.36
N GLN A 103 12.36 -9.06 -9.81
CA GLN A 103 11.77 -8.29 -8.71
C GLN A 103 10.83 -7.21 -9.26
N ASP A 104 9.62 -7.16 -8.72
CA ASP A 104 8.64 -6.12 -8.98
C ASP A 104 8.62 -5.08 -7.84
N ILE A 105 8.02 -3.93 -8.11
CA ILE A 105 7.90 -2.82 -7.18
C ILE A 105 6.44 -2.67 -6.75
N LEU A 106 6.18 -2.75 -5.45
CA LEU A 106 4.89 -2.42 -4.83
C LEU A 106 5.00 -1.05 -4.17
N VAL A 107 4.12 -0.13 -4.56
CA VAL A 107 3.94 1.15 -3.87
C VAL A 107 2.55 1.22 -3.26
N THR A 108 2.48 1.57 -1.98
CA THR A 108 1.23 1.79 -1.26
C THR A 108 1.15 3.23 -0.78
N VAL A 109 0.01 3.87 -0.95
CA VAL A 109 -0.25 5.25 -0.52
C VAL A 109 -1.51 5.28 0.35
N LEU A 110 -1.47 5.97 1.47
CA LEU A 110 -2.65 6.19 2.32
C LEU A 110 -3.53 7.29 1.71
N MET A 111 -4.80 7.03 1.44
CA MET A 111 -5.72 8.03 0.86
C MET A 111 -6.35 8.94 1.92
N GLU A 112 -6.70 8.38 3.07
CA GLU A 112 -7.41 9.07 4.15
C GLU A 112 -6.67 8.79 5.47
N GLY A 113 -6.38 9.86 6.22
CA GLY A 113 -5.40 9.86 7.31
C GLY A 113 -5.54 8.68 8.29
N LYS A 114 -4.39 8.17 8.76
CA LYS A 114 -4.12 7.10 9.75
C LYS A 114 -4.91 5.79 9.70
N ASP A 115 -6.12 5.68 9.12
CA ASP A 115 -6.96 4.52 9.40
C ASP A 115 -7.95 4.07 8.33
N ARG A 116 -7.98 4.69 7.14
CA ARG A 116 -9.19 4.55 6.33
C ARG A 116 -9.09 3.88 4.99
N LEU A 117 -8.17 4.22 4.09
CA LEU A 117 -8.06 3.52 2.81
C LEU A 117 -6.65 3.63 2.25
N ILE A 118 -6.25 2.63 1.48
CA ILE A 118 -4.98 2.65 0.74
C ILE A 118 -5.23 2.51 -0.76
N THR A 119 -4.37 3.12 -1.57
CA THR A 119 -4.09 2.64 -2.92
C THR A 119 -2.82 1.79 -2.88
N SER A 120 -2.84 0.67 -3.60
CA SER A 120 -1.65 -0.14 -3.84
C SER A 120 -1.52 -0.40 -5.33
N ARG A 121 -0.33 -0.19 -5.86
CA ARG A 121 0.02 -0.39 -7.27
C ARG A 121 1.30 -1.21 -7.34
N ALA A 122 1.34 -2.17 -8.24
CA ALA A 122 2.56 -2.94 -8.51
C ALA A 122 3.03 -2.73 -9.94
N TYR A 123 4.34 -2.65 -10.13
CA TYR A 123 4.95 -2.43 -11.42
C TYR A 123 6.12 -3.39 -11.62
N THR A 124 6.24 -3.93 -12.83
CA THR A 124 7.43 -4.62 -13.31
C THR A 124 8.17 -3.71 -14.29
N PHE A 125 9.51 -3.76 -14.25
CA PHE A 125 10.38 -2.96 -15.13
C PHE A 125 11.20 -3.84 -16.09
N LYS A 126 10.71 -5.06 -16.31
CA LYS A 126 11.32 -6.07 -17.17
C LYS A 126 11.76 -5.51 -18.52
N ASP A 127 13.00 -5.82 -18.91
CA ASP A 127 13.62 -5.35 -20.15
C ASP A 127 13.68 -3.82 -20.27
N GLY A 128 13.68 -3.11 -19.14
CA GLY A 128 13.68 -1.65 -19.07
C GLY A 128 12.37 -1.02 -19.55
N LYS A 129 11.24 -1.73 -19.46
CA LYS A 129 9.90 -1.24 -19.77
C LYS A 129 9.00 -1.36 -18.55
N VAL A 130 8.25 -0.30 -18.26
CA VAL A 130 7.28 -0.31 -17.17
C VAL A 130 5.96 -0.96 -17.62
N HIS A 131 5.50 -1.92 -16.83
CA HIS A 131 4.16 -2.48 -16.93
C HIS A 131 3.53 -2.55 -15.54
N GLU A 132 2.30 -2.06 -15.42
CA GLU A 132 1.51 -2.25 -14.20
C GLU A 132 1.05 -3.70 -14.09
N LEU A 133 1.20 -4.27 -12.92
CA LEU A 133 0.73 -5.62 -12.59
C LEU A 133 -0.63 -5.53 -11.92
N ASP A 134 -1.49 -6.51 -12.22
CA ASP A 134 -2.75 -6.66 -11.50
C ASP A 134 -2.49 -6.87 -10.00
N MET A 135 -3.40 -6.35 -9.18
CA MET A 135 -3.41 -6.54 -7.73
C MET A 135 -4.59 -7.44 -7.34
N PRO A 136 -4.49 -8.23 -6.25
CA PRO A 136 -5.62 -9.02 -5.80
C PRO A 136 -6.79 -8.09 -5.43
N PRO A 137 -8.03 -8.42 -5.81
CA PRO A 137 -9.19 -7.66 -5.38
C PRO A 137 -9.43 -7.86 -3.89
N SER A 138 -10.16 -6.94 -3.25
CA SER A 138 -10.71 -7.20 -1.91
C SER A 138 -11.57 -8.47 -1.91
N VAL A 139 -11.59 -9.20 -0.80
CA VAL A 139 -12.35 -10.46 -0.71
C VAL A 139 -13.82 -10.15 -0.97
N PRO A 140 -14.46 -10.79 -1.97
CA PRO A 140 -15.88 -10.64 -2.20
C PRO A 140 -16.65 -11.25 -1.03
N VAL A 141 -17.48 -10.45 -0.37
CA VAL A 141 -18.30 -10.89 0.76
C VAL A 141 -19.70 -10.33 0.67
N THR A 142 -20.68 -11.10 1.14
CA THR A 142 -22.02 -10.59 1.43
C THR A 142 -22.09 -10.31 2.92
N ALA A 143 -22.34 -9.06 3.29
CA ALA A 143 -22.40 -8.62 4.68
C ALA A 143 -23.70 -7.84 4.91
N GLN A 144 -24.48 -8.25 5.92
CA GLN A 144 -25.80 -7.66 6.17
C GLN A 144 -26.15 -7.65 7.66
N PHE A 145 -26.99 -6.71 8.05
CA PHE A 145 -27.66 -6.76 9.33
C PHE A 145 -28.70 -7.88 9.37
N LEU A 146 -29.04 -8.33 10.57
CA LEU A 146 -30.08 -9.32 10.86
C LEU A 146 -30.86 -8.91 12.11
N ASP A 147 -32.13 -9.34 12.19
CA ASP A 147 -32.96 -9.20 13.37
C ASP A 147 -32.25 -9.63 14.67
N GLY A 148 -32.61 -8.95 15.76
CA GLY A 148 -32.08 -9.18 17.10
C GLY A 148 -30.70 -8.54 17.33
N TYR A 149 -30.37 -7.50 16.57
CA TYR A 149 -29.06 -6.81 16.56
C TYR A 149 -27.95 -7.80 16.24
N LYS A 150 -28.02 -8.43 15.06
CA LYS A 150 -27.00 -9.35 14.58
C LYS A 150 -26.43 -8.85 13.26
N ALA A 151 -25.21 -9.27 12.98
CA ALA A 151 -24.58 -9.10 11.67
C ALA A 151 -24.23 -10.47 11.11
N LYS A 152 -24.41 -10.66 9.80
CA LYS A 152 -24.02 -11.88 9.07
C LYS A 152 -23.07 -11.54 7.94
N ILE A 153 -22.02 -12.34 7.83
CA ILE A 153 -20.96 -12.20 6.83
C ILE A 153 -20.76 -13.56 6.18
N SER A 154 -20.82 -13.57 4.86
CA SER A 154 -20.68 -14.78 4.06
C SER A 154 -19.54 -14.57 3.07
N ILE A 155 -18.57 -15.47 3.13
CA ILE A 155 -17.49 -15.60 2.16
C ILE A 155 -17.77 -16.89 1.40
N GLU A 156 -17.70 -16.86 0.07
CA GLU A 156 -17.95 -18.04 -0.76
C GLU A 156 -17.07 -19.23 -0.31
N GLY A 157 -17.67 -20.43 -0.26
CA GLY A 157 -16.99 -21.64 0.20
C GLY A 157 -16.73 -21.72 1.70
N GLN A 158 -17.18 -20.75 2.51
CA GLN A 158 -17.06 -20.77 3.97
C GLN A 158 -18.41 -20.80 4.67
N LYS A 159 -18.43 -21.30 5.92
CA LYS A 159 -19.62 -21.17 6.78
C LYS A 159 -19.82 -19.68 7.13
N PRO A 160 -21.04 -19.14 7.00
CA PRO A 160 -21.31 -17.77 7.39
C PRO A 160 -20.98 -17.51 8.86
N VAL A 161 -20.46 -16.32 9.15
CA VAL A 161 -20.22 -15.85 10.51
C VAL A 161 -21.40 -14.96 10.90
N VAL A 162 -22.01 -15.26 12.05
CA VAL A 162 -23.06 -14.43 12.65
C VAL A 162 -22.57 -13.94 14.00
N MET A 163 -22.69 -12.65 14.26
CA MET A 163 -22.24 -12.01 15.50
C MET A 163 -23.34 -11.16 16.13
N ASP A 164 -23.29 -11.00 17.45
CA ASP A 164 -24.17 -10.11 18.21
C ASP A 164 -23.55 -8.71 18.24
N ILE A 165 -24.29 -7.72 17.76
CA ILE A 165 -23.88 -6.31 17.70
C ILE A 165 -24.75 -5.42 18.61
N ARG A 166 -25.49 -6.02 19.56
CA ARG A 166 -26.39 -5.32 20.50
C ARG A 166 -25.68 -4.30 21.38
N SER A 167 -24.36 -4.37 21.50
CA SER A 167 -23.58 -3.31 22.17
C SER A 167 -23.78 -1.93 21.53
N ARG A 168 -24.27 -1.86 20.29
CA ARG A 168 -24.57 -0.64 19.52
C ARG A 168 -26.08 -0.42 19.32
N LYS A 169 -26.91 -1.10 20.13
CA LYS A 169 -28.38 -1.08 20.01
C LYS A 169 -28.91 0.35 19.97
N LYS A 170 -28.49 1.19 20.92
CA LYS A 170 -28.99 2.56 21.04
C LYS A 170 -28.71 3.34 19.77
N GLU A 171 -27.48 3.29 19.27
CA GLU A 171 -27.08 3.98 18.05
C GLU A 171 -27.88 3.50 16.84
N TYR A 172 -28.11 2.19 16.71
CA TYR A 172 -28.87 1.65 15.59
C TYR A 172 -30.38 1.90 15.69
N ASP A 173 -30.95 1.98 16.89
CA ASP A 173 -32.34 2.42 17.09
C ASP A 173 -32.49 3.90 16.72
N ASP A 174 -31.58 4.75 17.21
CA ASP A 174 -31.59 6.19 16.96
C ASP A 174 -31.44 6.50 15.46
N LEU A 175 -30.71 5.66 14.73
CA LEU A 175 -30.57 5.72 13.27
C LEU A 175 -31.74 5.11 12.50
N GLY A 176 -32.69 4.46 13.17
CA GLY A 176 -33.84 3.81 12.54
C GLY A 176 -33.45 2.58 11.71
N ILE A 177 -32.35 1.90 12.04
CA ILE A 177 -31.99 0.60 11.42
C ILE A 177 -32.88 -0.49 12.02
N TYR A 178 -33.13 -0.42 13.33
CA TYR A 178 -34.02 -1.34 14.04
C TYR A 178 -35.19 -0.62 14.69
N GLN A 179 -36.31 -1.34 14.79
CA GLN A 179 -37.43 -1.02 15.68
C GLN A 179 -37.78 -2.27 16.50
N ASP A 180 -37.71 -2.15 17.83
CA ASP A 180 -37.93 -3.26 18.77
C ASP A 180 -37.08 -4.52 18.46
N GLY A 181 -35.88 -4.30 17.89
CA GLY A 181 -34.96 -5.37 17.51
C GLY A 181 -35.28 -6.08 16.20
N LYS A 182 -36.25 -5.61 15.43
CA LYS A 182 -36.45 -6.01 14.03
C LYS A 182 -35.87 -4.98 13.09
N LEU A 183 -35.31 -5.42 11.97
CA LEU A 183 -34.88 -4.50 10.93
C LEU A 183 -36.08 -3.79 10.31
N ASN A 184 -35.91 -2.48 10.05
CA ASN A 184 -36.92 -1.71 9.34
C ASN A 184 -37.00 -2.12 7.86
N GLU A 185 -35.86 -2.44 7.25
CA GLU A 185 -35.75 -3.00 5.90
C GLU A 185 -34.47 -3.87 5.78
N PRO A 186 -34.31 -4.70 4.73
CA PRO A 186 -33.05 -5.39 4.47
C PRO A 186 -31.92 -4.38 4.28
N THR A 187 -30.91 -4.42 5.16
CA THR A 187 -29.80 -3.45 5.15
C THR A 187 -28.45 -4.17 5.09
N GLU A 188 -27.63 -3.79 4.12
CA GLU A 188 -26.25 -4.28 4.00
C GLU A 188 -25.30 -3.57 4.96
N LEU A 189 -24.20 -4.25 5.28
CA LEU A 189 -23.08 -3.65 6.00
C LEU A 189 -22.11 -3.02 5.01
N LEU A 190 -21.39 -2.00 5.44
CA LEU A 190 -20.39 -1.35 4.60
C LEU A 190 -19.14 -2.22 4.52
N VAL A 191 -18.80 -2.69 3.32
CA VAL A 191 -17.58 -3.48 3.07
C VAL A 191 -16.54 -2.57 2.43
N ASN A 192 -15.46 -2.31 3.16
CA ASN A 192 -14.40 -1.45 2.66
C ASN A 192 -13.47 -2.20 1.70
N PRO A 193 -12.80 -1.47 0.80
CA PRO A 193 -11.57 -1.95 0.19
C PRO A 193 -10.48 -2.20 1.25
N TYR A 194 -9.30 -2.61 0.78
CA TYR A 194 -8.17 -2.82 1.66
C TYR A 194 -7.78 -1.57 2.44
N THR A 195 -7.55 -1.76 3.73
CA THR A 195 -6.83 -0.84 4.62
C THR A 195 -5.36 -1.23 4.74
N THR A 196 -5.01 -2.45 4.33
CA THR A 196 -3.63 -2.94 4.26
C THR A 196 -3.52 -3.97 3.14
N LEU A 197 -2.46 -3.89 2.35
CA LEU A 197 -2.09 -4.91 1.39
C LEU A 197 -0.57 -5.02 1.40
N ASP A 198 -0.05 -6.10 1.96
CA ASP A 198 1.38 -6.22 2.26
C ASP A 198 1.97 -7.57 1.87
N ILE A 199 3.27 -7.56 1.58
CA ILE A 199 4.05 -8.75 1.19
C ILE A 199 4.41 -9.54 2.43
N LYS A 200 3.91 -10.78 2.50
CA LYS A 200 4.37 -11.78 3.46
C LYS A 200 5.40 -12.69 2.80
N SER A 201 6.62 -12.62 3.29
CA SER A 201 7.65 -13.62 2.99
C SER A 201 7.60 -14.76 4.00
N VAL A 202 7.53 -15.99 3.53
CA VAL A 202 7.79 -17.19 4.33
C VAL A 202 8.97 -17.90 3.71
N PHE A 203 10.01 -18.19 4.49
CA PHE A 203 11.22 -18.84 4.00
C PHE A 203 10.90 -20.14 3.25
N GLY A 204 11.48 -20.32 2.07
CA GLY A 204 11.25 -21.49 1.21
C GLY A 204 9.88 -21.57 0.52
N LYS A 205 9.06 -20.51 0.58
CA LYS A 205 7.76 -20.43 -0.11
C LYS A 205 7.69 -19.20 -1.01
N ARG A 206 6.83 -19.28 -2.04
CA ARG A 206 6.48 -18.13 -2.88
C ARG A 206 5.95 -16.97 -2.03
N LYS A 207 6.22 -15.74 -2.49
CA LYS A 207 5.70 -14.53 -1.86
C LYS A 207 4.18 -14.55 -1.88
N ARG A 208 3.57 -14.00 -0.85
CA ARG A 208 2.11 -13.90 -0.71
C ARG A 208 1.75 -12.47 -0.36
N LEU A 209 0.56 -12.05 -0.76
CA LEU A 209 -0.01 -10.81 -0.26
C LEU A 209 -0.98 -11.11 0.88
N ILE A 210 -0.91 -10.31 1.94
CA ILE A 210 -1.93 -10.28 2.99
C ILE A 210 -2.75 -9.01 2.80
N GLY A 211 -4.04 -9.17 2.57
CA GLY A 211 -4.99 -8.06 2.55
C GLY A 211 -5.74 -7.97 3.87
N ILE A 212 -5.93 -6.77 4.40
CA ILE A 212 -6.83 -6.48 5.52
C ILE A 212 -7.88 -5.50 5.02
N GLN A 213 -9.16 -5.86 5.17
CA GLN A 213 -10.30 -4.99 4.88
C GLN A 213 -11.26 -4.99 6.07
N LYS A 214 -11.99 -3.89 6.26
CA LYS A 214 -12.94 -3.72 7.36
C LYS A 214 -14.38 -3.92 6.85
N VAL A 215 -15.24 -4.46 7.72
CA VAL A 215 -16.69 -4.42 7.54
C VAL A 215 -17.26 -3.56 8.66
N ASN A 216 -17.94 -2.49 8.28
CA ASN A 216 -18.49 -1.49 9.17
C ASN A 216 -20.01 -1.61 9.24
N GLY A 217 -20.58 -1.14 10.34
CA GLY A 217 -22.02 -1.04 10.55
C GLY A 217 -22.61 0.15 9.81
N ALA A 218 -23.10 1.12 10.56
CA ALA A 218 -23.85 2.24 9.99
C ALA A 218 -22.98 3.23 9.19
N ASP A 219 -21.71 3.39 9.57
CA ASP A 219 -20.75 4.26 8.86
C ASP A 219 -19.29 3.79 9.08
N GLU A 220 -18.35 4.41 8.38
CA GLU A 220 -16.89 4.15 8.44
C GLU A 220 -16.24 4.30 9.82
N ARG A 221 -16.94 4.87 10.82
CA ARG A 221 -16.49 5.02 12.22
C ARG A 221 -17.06 3.92 13.10
N ASP A 222 -17.85 3.01 12.54
CA ASP A 222 -18.45 1.87 13.22
C ASP A 222 -17.88 0.53 12.74
N PRO A 223 -16.56 0.28 12.93
CA PRO A 223 -15.98 -0.99 12.55
C PRO A 223 -16.55 -2.13 13.41
N LEU A 224 -17.04 -3.17 12.74
CA LEU A 224 -17.55 -4.38 13.37
C LEU A 224 -16.54 -5.52 13.25
N LEU A 225 -15.90 -5.63 12.08
CA LEU A 225 -15.08 -6.79 11.73
C LEU A 225 -13.88 -6.41 10.88
N GLU A 226 -12.88 -7.28 10.96
CA GLU A 226 -11.73 -7.33 10.08
C GLU A 226 -11.77 -8.64 9.28
N ILE A 227 -11.59 -8.56 7.97
CA ILE A 227 -11.32 -9.72 7.12
C ILE A 227 -9.83 -9.69 6.77
N GLN A 228 -9.10 -10.69 7.26
CA GLN A 228 -7.71 -10.92 6.90
C GLN A 228 -7.64 -11.99 5.80
N SER A 229 -7.10 -11.61 4.65
CA SER A 229 -6.97 -12.45 3.45
C SER A 229 -5.51 -12.78 3.15
N VAL A 230 -5.28 -13.91 2.50
CA VAL A 230 -3.96 -14.34 2.00
C VAL A 230 -4.11 -14.74 0.55
N TRP A 231 -3.30 -14.13 -0.31
CA TRP A 231 -3.31 -14.33 -1.75
C TRP A 231 -2.01 -14.94 -2.24
N THR A 232 -2.10 -15.73 -3.30
CA THR A 232 -0.96 -16.26 -4.06
C THR A 232 -1.18 -15.95 -5.53
N TYR A 233 -0.11 -15.69 -6.27
CA TYR A 233 -0.19 -15.51 -7.71
C TYR A 233 0.13 -16.83 -8.44
N GLU A 234 -0.77 -17.24 -9.33
CA GLU A 234 -0.63 -18.41 -10.21
C GLU A 234 -1.25 -18.07 -11.58
N ASN A 235 -0.55 -17.26 -12.37
CA ASN A 235 -1.06 -16.56 -13.59
C ASN A 235 -2.15 -15.51 -13.30
N GLU A 236 -2.91 -15.70 -12.22
CA GLU A 236 -3.87 -14.77 -11.66
C GLU A 236 -3.77 -14.81 -10.13
N TRP A 237 -4.30 -13.78 -9.46
CA TRP A 237 -4.37 -13.76 -8.00
C TRP A 237 -5.45 -14.71 -7.48
N LYS A 238 -5.05 -15.67 -6.65
CA LYS A 238 -5.94 -16.65 -6.03
C LYS A 238 -6.00 -16.47 -4.52
N LEU A 239 -7.23 -16.45 -3.99
CA LEU A 239 -7.48 -16.39 -2.55
C LEU A 239 -7.13 -17.74 -1.92
N VAL A 240 -6.08 -17.77 -1.10
CA VAL A 240 -5.65 -18.98 -0.37
C VAL A 240 -6.50 -19.16 0.89
N LYS A 241 -6.78 -18.05 1.59
CA LYS A 241 -7.50 -18.06 2.86
C LYS A 241 -8.06 -16.68 3.17
N ALA A 242 -9.27 -16.64 3.71
CA ALA A 242 -9.82 -15.47 4.40
C ALA A 242 -10.25 -15.86 5.82
N LYS A 243 -10.03 -14.96 6.79
CA LYS A 243 -10.44 -15.12 8.18
C LYS A 243 -11.14 -13.86 8.65
N VAL A 244 -12.37 -14.01 9.14
CA VAL A 244 -13.13 -12.94 9.80
C VAL A 244 -12.72 -12.87 11.28
N LYS A 245 -12.51 -11.67 11.80
CA LYS A 245 -12.30 -11.38 13.21
C LYS A 245 -13.20 -10.24 13.66
N GLU A 246 -13.77 -10.37 14.84
CA GLU A 246 -14.54 -9.30 15.47
C GLU A 246 -13.64 -8.20 16.02
N ILE A 247 -14.02 -6.95 15.76
CA ILE A 247 -13.42 -5.76 16.36
C ILE A 247 -14.22 -5.45 17.62
N LYS A 248 -13.60 -5.67 18.78
CA LYS A 248 -14.20 -5.32 20.07
C LYS A 248 -14.38 -3.81 20.14
N ALA A 249 -15.59 -3.36 20.46
CA ALA A 249 -15.86 -1.96 20.72
C ALA A 249 -14.95 -1.46 21.86
N ASN A 250 -14.05 -0.52 21.58
CA ASN A 250 -13.30 0.17 22.62
C ASN A 250 -14.27 1.09 23.37
N LYS A 251 -14.49 0.81 24.66
CA LYS A 251 -15.31 1.63 25.57
C LYS A 251 -14.73 3.04 25.85
N GLN A 252 -13.61 3.40 25.23
CA GLN A 252 -12.85 4.60 25.56
C GLN A 252 -12.40 5.34 24.30
N THR A 253 -13.30 6.08 23.65
CA THR A 253 -13.04 7.39 23.00
C THR A 253 -14.24 7.77 22.13
N ARG A 254 -15.32 8.19 22.77
CA ARG A 254 -16.28 9.13 22.17
C ARG A 254 -16.65 10.10 23.29
N ARG A 255 -15.80 11.13 23.45
CA ARG A 255 -16.16 12.39 24.10
C ARG A 255 -16.56 13.36 23.00
#